data_AF-A0A938IN47-F1
#
_entry.id   AF-A0A938IN47-F1
#
_cell.length_a   1.000
_cell.length_b   1.000
_cell.length_c   1.000
_cell.angle_alpha   90.00
_cell.angle_beta   90.00
_cell.angle_gamma   90.00
#
_symmetry.space_group_name_H-M   'P 1'
#
loop_
_entity.id
_entity.type
_entity.pdbx_description
1 polymer ?
#
loop_
_entity_poly.entity_id
_entity_poly.type
_entity_poly.pdbx_seq_one_letter_code
_entity_poly.pdbx_strand_id
1 'polypeptide(L)'
;MSDSTPWIPPLRFPAMPFLFTWILVAALVVPDGDGMPRRDVAAGDSEAVVAPGTVAPHRPSLDVVAEGLVRGMDSPDFAERRRATRRLAELGSAALPHLMGALNSGSDELRARARGLLDGHAFESIAGLHAAPENPIDGEGVRRYLRERARRHLDEACRAERVGRLFAIWNTDSGKFAKAELARFDDHAARGAVGEAVDEIRATAARLDGFRRLAGRLEALRLSADTIDGPAHAILTLHAAGIQAGSTDRIEFADQYVSALESLARAYGSTVEGVRAGRREVGHRASWSSGALRFQAGLFEGGAEPSMILDRLAVSRAALRTGFIDALSAPRSDRFALDVGKTHIAEMLVDAVRSWPEADQSPIAVRLIDGVVRAIPTGDKPRAICCLDAIRACRALWVAKSETSSGSERELIERLADRAIHAASPREFHPSLSAHDRFASLFLLGLRPGSAGFPERLYAKHINGDGELSDAQRLALERMARVVERLGRWGIPRDDAGASAFLRSLRADDADADLFRDAAAFLDQVETSHRAAVEAHDGNTLAEALGTWHANHPP
;
A
#
# COMPACT_ATOMS: atom_id res chain seq x y z
N MET A 1 0.39 51.33 31.84
CA MET A 1 -0.26 50.30 32.67
C MET A 1 -1.64 50.04 32.09
N SER A 2 -1.76 48.97 31.31
CA SER A 2 -3.03 48.35 30.91
C SER A 2 -2.65 47.04 30.22
N ASP A 3 -2.56 45.98 31.02
CA ASP A 3 -2.35 44.61 30.57
C ASP A 3 -3.60 44.14 29.80
N SER A 4 -3.42 43.75 28.54
CA SER A 4 -4.42 43.04 27.75
C SER A 4 -3.83 41.71 27.28
N THR A 5 -3.93 40.70 28.15
CA THR A 5 -3.78 39.29 27.77
C THR A 5 -4.91 38.88 26.81
N PRO A 6 -4.63 38.23 25.66
CA PRO A 6 -5.67 37.70 24.81
C PRO A 6 -6.26 36.40 25.37
N TRP A 7 -7.58 36.41 25.53
CA TRP A 7 -8.43 35.29 25.92
C TRP A 7 -8.48 34.22 24.82
N ILE A 8 -8.13 32.98 25.17
CA ILE A 8 -8.23 31.79 24.28
C ILE A 8 -9.52 31.05 24.65
N PRO A 9 -10.49 30.88 23.72
CA PRO A 9 -11.69 30.09 24.00
C PRO A 9 -11.37 28.58 23.96
N PRO A 10 -12.05 27.76 24.77
CA PRO A 10 -11.84 26.32 24.81
C PRO A 10 -12.42 25.64 23.56
N LEU A 11 -11.56 24.93 22.82
CA LEU A 11 -11.96 24.01 21.75
C LEU A 11 -12.73 22.83 22.35
N ARG A 12 -14.05 22.80 22.13
CA ARG A 12 -14.90 21.61 22.34
C ARG A 12 -14.86 20.76 21.07
N PHE A 13 -14.23 19.59 21.14
CA PHE A 13 -14.37 18.56 20.11
C PHE A 13 -15.59 17.69 20.42
N PRO A 14 -16.55 17.51 19.49
CA PRO A 14 -17.54 16.46 19.64
C PRO A 14 -16.88 15.11 19.35
N ALA A 15 -16.96 14.24 20.34
CA ALA A 15 -16.69 12.81 20.22
C ALA A 15 -17.66 12.17 19.23
N MET A 16 -17.17 11.32 18.34
CA MET A 16 -17.86 10.09 17.95
C MET A 16 -16.85 9.02 17.47
N PRO A 17 -17.16 7.73 17.67
CA PRO A 17 -16.21 6.65 17.79
C PRO A 17 -16.19 5.73 16.56
N PHE A 18 -15.05 5.08 16.30
CA PHE A 18 -15.04 3.74 15.73
C PHE A 18 -13.89 2.93 16.36
N LEU A 19 -14.30 1.88 17.07
CA LEU A 19 -13.51 0.87 17.77
C LEU A 19 -13.13 -0.27 16.81
N PHE A 20 -11.85 -0.67 16.86
CA PHE A 20 -11.31 -2.04 16.98
C PHE A 20 -11.79 -3.18 16.05
N THR A 21 -10.84 -3.95 15.50
CA THR A 21 -10.37 -5.29 15.97
C THR A 21 -9.30 -5.77 14.95
N TRP A 22 -8.01 -5.98 15.23
CA TRP A 22 -7.40 -7.11 15.98
C TRP A 22 -5.90 -6.85 16.30
N ILE A 23 -5.49 -7.19 17.53
CA ILE A 23 -4.10 -7.46 17.96
C ILE A 23 -4.14 -8.82 18.69
N LEU A 24 -3.44 -9.84 18.19
CA LEU A 24 -2.86 -10.95 18.98
C LEU A 24 -2.11 -11.94 18.07
N VAL A 25 -0.79 -11.79 17.94
CA VAL A 25 0.26 -12.83 18.14
C VAL A 25 1.60 -12.09 18.21
N ALA A 26 1.93 -11.57 19.39
CA ALA A 26 3.29 -11.10 19.73
C ALA A 26 3.48 -11.28 21.24
N ALA A 27 3.44 -12.53 21.67
CA ALA A 27 3.88 -12.93 23.00
C ALA A 27 4.56 -14.28 22.84
N LEU A 28 5.85 -14.27 22.55
CA LEU A 28 6.80 -15.32 22.89
C LEU A 28 8.22 -14.77 22.64
N VAL A 29 9.11 -15.01 23.62
CA VAL A 29 10.54 -14.67 23.68
C VAL A 29 10.82 -13.24 24.17
N VAL A 30 11.45 -12.91 25.32
CA VAL A 30 12.08 -13.53 26.52
C VAL A 30 12.70 -12.33 27.31
N PRO A 31 12.90 -12.35 28.66
CA PRO A 31 14.30 -12.36 29.14
C PRO A 31 14.59 -13.14 30.44
N ASP A 32 15.73 -13.86 30.38
CA ASP A 32 16.82 -14.06 31.35
C ASP A 32 16.59 -14.51 32.81
N GLY A 33 17.49 -15.42 33.26
CA GLY A 33 18.12 -15.31 34.59
C GLY A 33 18.37 -16.61 35.36
N ASP A 34 19.62 -17.10 35.28
CA ASP A 34 20.47 -17.72 36.33
C ASP A 34 19.98 -18.83 37.28
N GLY A 35 20.83 -19.88 37.42
CA GLY A 35 20.93 -20.66 38.68
C GLY A 35 21.26 -22.16 38.53
N MET A 36 22.54 -22.51 38.73
CA MET A 36 23.11 -23.86 38.98
C MET A 36 22.34 -24.72 40.03
N PRO A 37 22.59 -26.06 40.21
CA PRO A 37 23.87 -26.76 40.02
C PRO A 37 23.85 -28.20 39.45
N ARG A 38 25.08 -28.64 39.13
CA ARG A 38 25.53 -30.03 38.90
C ARG A 38 25.07 -31.00 40.00
N ARG A 39 24.78 -32.24 39.59
CA ARG A 39 24.69 -33.41 40.49
C ARG A 39 25.45 -34.58 39.86
N ASP A 40 26.54 -34.97 40.51
CA ASP A 40 27.24 -36.23 40.34
C ASP A 40 26.40 -37.39 40.89
N VAL A 41 26.29 -38.49 40.14
CA VAL A 41 25.96 -39.85 40.62
C VAL A 41 26.67 -40.81 39.65
N ALA A 42 27.87 -41.25 39.97
CA ALA A 42 28.22 -42.46 40.74
C ALA A 42 28.06 -43.77 39.95
N ALA A 43 29.19 -44.48 39.91
CA ALA A 43 29.41 -45.81 39.37
C ALA A 43 28.47 -46.86 39.98
N GLY A 44 28.15 -47.87 39.18
CA GLY A 44 27.50 -49.09 39.62
C GLY A 44 27.99 -50.25 38.77
N ASP A 45 28.96 -50.98 39.31
CA ASP A 45 29.40 -52.28 38.83
C ASP A 45 28.23 -53.27 38.85
N SER A 46 28.12 -54.08 37.80
CA SER A 46 27.40 -55.35 37.84
C SER A 46 28.07 -56.31 36.88
N GLU A 47 28.96 -57.13 37.45
CA GLU A 47 29.38 -58.39 36.87
C GLU A 47 28.16 -59.30 36.65
N ALA A 48 28.01 -59.82 35.43
CA ALA A 48 27.20 -61.00 35.17
C ALA A 48 27.88 -61.87 34.11
N VAL A 49 28.56 -62.91 34.61
CA VAL A 49 28.58 -64.30 34.11
C VAL A 49 28.66 -64.50 32.59
N VAL A 50 29.86 -64.88 32.15
CA VAL A 50 30.14 -65.45 30.83
C VAL A 50 29.55 -66.86 30.73
N ALA A 51 28.62 -67.06 29.80
CA ALA A 51 28.32 -68.36 29.21
C ALA A 51 29.07 -68.51 27.87
N PRO A 52 29.69 -69.66 27.56
CA PRO A 52 30.46 -69.82 26.34
C PRO A 52 29.53 -70.20 25.16
N GLY A 53 29.69 -69.51 24.04
CA GLY A 53 29.23 -69.99 22.74
C GLY A 53 27.94 -69.38 22.22
N THR A 54 28.01 -68.14 21.72
CA THR A 54 27.15 -67.70 20.62
C THR A 54 27.91 -66.65 19.83
N VAL A 55 28.36 -66.99 18.62
CA VAL A 55 28.98 -66.03 17.70
C VAL A 55 27.89 -65.01 17.36
N ALA A 56 28.01 -63.80 17.92
CA ALA A 56 27.11 -62.70 17.59
C ALA A 56 27.21 -62.44 16.08
N PRO A 57 26.08 -62.33 15.35
CA PRO A 57 26.12 -62.03 13.93
C PRO A 57 26.85 -60.70 13.74
N HIS A 58 27.88 -60.72 12.91
CA HIS A 58 28.70 -59.56 12.59
C HIS A 58 27.78 -58.46 12.04
N ARG A 59 27.48 -57.43 12.85
CA ARG A 59 26.67 -56.29 12.38
C ARG A 59 27.53 -55.53 11.38
N PRO A 60 27.08 -55.35 10.13
CA PRO A 60 27.83 -54.55 9.16
C PRO A 60 28.02 -53.13 9.68
N SER A 61 29.15 -52.51 9.36
CA SER A 61 29.40 -51.11 9.68
C SER A 61 28.36 -50.21 9.01
N LEU A 62 28.11 -49.03 9.59
CA LEU A 62 27.15 -48.06 9.04
C LEU A 62 27.48 -47.67 7.59
N ASP A 63 28.76 -47.59 7.23
CA ASP A 63 29.20 -47.28 5.87
C ASP A 63 28.80 -48.38 4.88
N VAL A 64 28.97 -49.65 5.25
CA VAL A 64 28.57 -50.80 4.43
C VAL A 64 27.06 -50.84 4.26
N VAL A 65 26.31 -50.49 5.32
CA VAL A 65 24.85 -50.38 5.25
C VAL A 65 24.42 -49.23 4.34
N ALA A 66 25.01 -48.05 4.49
CA ALA A 66 24.68 -46.87 3.69
C ALA A 66 25.02 -47.06 2.21
N GLU A 67 26.18 -47.64 1.89
CA GLU A 67 26.57 -47.94 0.51
C GLU A 67 25.63 -48.96 -0.15
N GLY A 68 25.25 -50.02 0.59
CA GLY A 68 24.26 -51.00 0.13
C GLY A 68 22.89 -50.38 -0.13
N LEU A 69 22.45 -49.44 0.70
CA LEU A 69 21.20 -48.72 0.49
C LEU A 69 21.29 -47.75 -0.70
N VAL A 70 22.42 -47.08 -0.92
CA VAL A 70 22.61 -46.24 -2.12
C VAL A 70 22.51 -47.08 -3.39
N ARG A 71 23.11 -48.27 -3.43
CA ARG A 71 22.91 -49.21 -4.54
C ARG A 71 21.45 -49.63 -4.71
N GLY A 72 20.74 -49.89 -3.61
CA GLY A 72 19.32 -50.24 -3.63
C GLY A 72 18.40 -49.15 -4.17
N MET A 73 18.80 -47.88 -4.14
CA MET A 73 18.04 -46.79 -4.76
C MET A 73 18.01 -46.86 -6.29
N ASP A 74 18.90 -47.64 -6.91
CA ASP A 74 18.97 -47.87 -8.36
C ASP A 74 18.38 -49.23 -8.78
N SER A 75 17.71 -49.94 -7.87
CA SER A 75 17.07 -51.23 -8.17
C SER A 75 15.96 -51.07 -9.23
N PRO A 76 15.77 -52.02 -10.17
CA PRO A 76 14.63 -51.99 -11.08
C PRO A 76 13.28 -52.16 -10.34
N ASP A 77 13.27 -52.78 -9.15
CA ASP A 77 12.07 -52.90 -8.32
C ASP A 77 11.78 -51.59 -7.56
N PHE A 78 10.59 -51.03 -7.80
CA PHE A 78 10.13 -49.81 -7.15
C PHE A 78 10.00 -49.96 -5.61
N ALA A 79 9.58 -51.13 -5.13
CA ALA A 79 9.42 -51.37 -3.70
C ALA A 79 10.78 -51.32 -2.98
N GLU A 80 11.81 -51.90 -3.60
CA GLU A 80 13.18 -51.87 -3.13
C GLU A 80 13.75 -50.45 -3.14
N ARG A 81 13.56 -49.69 -4.24
CA ARG A 81 13.99 -48.27 -4.32
C ARG A 81 13.38 -47.42 -3.20
N ARG A 82 12.07 -47.56 -2.96
CA ARG A 82 11.38 -46.84 -1.87
C ARG A 82 11.91 -47.22 -0.50
N ARG A 83 12.13 -48.51 -0.26
CA ARG A 83 12.67 -49.01 1.02
C ARG A 83 14.07 -48.48 1.28
N ALA A 84 14.93 -48.48 0.26
CA ALA A 84 16.27 -47.95 0.31
C ALA A 84 16.28 -46.43 0.59
N THR A 85 15.47 -45.67 -0.15
CA THR A 85 15.32 -44.21 0.03
C THR A 85 14.90 -43.86 1.46
N ARG A 86 13.90 -44.58 2.01
CA ARG A 86 13.40 -44.34 3.37
C ARG A 86 14.47 -44.63 4.43
N ARG A 87 15.15 -45.77 4.31
CA ARG A 87 16.22 -46.14 5.25
C ARG A 87 17.41 -45.19 5.20
N LEU A 88 17.76 -44.67 4.03
CA LEU A 88 18.78 -43.63 3.92
C LEU A 88 18.36 -42.32 4.62
N ALA A 89 17.08 -41.94 4.52
CA ALA A 89 16.57 -40.79 5.28
C ALA A 89 16.65 -41.03 6.81
N GLU A 90 16.35 -42.25 7.27
CA GLU A 90 16.44 -42.64 8.68
C GLU A 90 17.89 -42.62 9.22
N LEU A 91 18.89 -42.83 8.36
CA LEU A 91 20.32 -42.74 8.72
C LEU A 91 20.79 -41.29 8.95
N GLY A 92 20.02 -40.28 8.55
CA GLY A 92 20.33 -38.89 8.85
C GLY A 92 21.66 -38.42 8.26
N SER A 93 22.47 -37.72 9.06
CA SER A 93 23.76 -37.16 8.64
C SER A 93 24.79 -38.23 8.26
N ALA A 94 24.66 -39.47 8.77
CA ALA A 94 25.57 -40.56 8.44
C ALA A 94 25.45 -41.00 6.96
N ALA A 95 24.32 -40.75 6.31
CA ALA A 95 24.14 -41.06 4.89
C ALA A 95 24.75 -40.01 3.95
N LEU A 96 25.09 -38.81 4.44
CA LEU A 96 25.47 -37.68 3.59
C LEU A 96 26.67 -37.94 2.67
N PRO A 97 27.80 -38.54 3.13
CA PRO A 97 28.92 -38.83 2.24
C PRO A 97 28.52 -39.75 1.07
N HIS A 98 27.69 -40.76 1.34
CA HIS A 98 27.24 -41.72 0.34
C HIS A 98 26.21 -41.10 -0.63
N LEU A 99 25.31 -40.25 -0.15
CA LEU A 99 24.37 -39.50 -0.99
C LEU A 99 25.08 -38.50 -1.90
N MET A 100 26.14 -37.84 -1.40
CA MET A 100 26.99 -36.97 -2.20
C MET A 100 27.73 -37.76 -3.29
N GLY A 101 28.28 -38.93 -2.96
CA GLY A 101 28.87 -39.82 -3.97
C GLY A 101 27.86 -40.24 -5.06
N ALA A 102 26.61 -40.52 -4.67
CA ALA A 102 25.54 -40.92 -5.58
C ALA A 102 25.16 -39.84 -6.62
N LEU A 103 25.42 -38.56 -6.35
CA LEU A 103 25.19 -37.48 -7.32
C LEU A 103 26.06 -37.57 -8.57
N ASN A 104 27.18 -38.30 -8.50
CA ASN A 104 28.08 -38.54 -9.61
C ASN A 104 27.81 -39.87 -10.34
N SER A 105 26.74 -40.59 -9.96
CA SER A 105 26.34 -41.81 -10.66
C SER A 105 25.91 -41.52 -12.11
N GLY A 106 26.14 -42.48 -13.00
CA GLY A 106 25.58 -42.47 -14.36
C GLY A 106 24.07 -42.73 -14.43
N SER A 107 23.44 -43.15 -13.32
CA SER A 107 21.98 -43.37 -13.24
C SER A 107 21.22 -42.08 -12.92
N ASP A 108 20.26 -41.72 -13.77
CA ASP A 108 19.38 -40.56 -13.58
C ASP A 108 18.47 -40.72 -12.37
N GLU A 109 17.92 -41.93 -12.16
CA GLU A 109 17.03 -42.24 -11.03
C GLU A 109 17.79 -42.13 -9.70
N LEU A 110 19.00 -42.68 -9.65
CA LEU A 110 19.84 -42.60 -8.45
C LEU A 110 20.19 -41.14 -8.11
N ARG A 111 20.56 -40.34 -9.12
CA ARG A 111 20.84 -38.91 -8.95
C ARG A 111 19.61 -38.14 -8.47
N ALA A 112 18.44 -38.39 -9.05
CA ALA A 112 17.19 -37.72 -8.68
C ALA A 112 16.80 -38.01 -7.22
N ARG A 113 16.90 -39.28 -6.78
CA ARG A 113 16.60 -39.68 -5.39
C ARG A 113 17.61 -39.14 -4.39
N ALA A 114 18.89 -39.18 -4.73
CA ALA A 114 19.94 -38.59 -3.91
C ALA A 114 19.70 -37.08 -3.71
N ARG A 115 19.36 -36.35 -4.78
CA ARG A 115 18.97 -34.92 -4.69
C ARG A 115 17.77 -34.71 -3.77
N GLY A 116 16.71 -35.49 -3.93
CA GLY A 116 15.50 -35.37 -3.10
C GLY A 116 15.75 -35.61 -1.61
N LEU A 117 16.64 -36.57 -1.28
CA LEU A 117 17.05 -36.80 0.10
C LEU A 117 17.93 -35.66 0.63
N LEU A 118 18.90 -35.19 -0.15
CA LEU A 118 19.78 -34.09 0.24
C LEU A 118 19.00 -32.80 0.48
N ASP A 119 17.95 -32.52 -0.30
CA ASP A 119 17.09 -31.33 -0.12
C ASP A 119 16.40 -31.33 1.28
N GLY A 120 16.21 -32.50 1.91
CA GLY A 120 15.68 -32.64 3.27
C GLY A 120 16.69 -32.37 4.40
N HIS A 121 17.98 -32.24 4.11
CA HIS A 121 19.02 -31.96 5.10
C HIS A 121 19.38 -30.47 5.17
N ALA A 122 19.89 -30.03 6.33
CA ALA A 122 20.40 -28.67 6.53
C ALA A 122 21.59 -28.40 5.58
N PHE A 123 21.54 -27.27 4.87
CA PHE A 123 22.52 -26.90 3.86
C PHE A 123 23.95 -26.82 4.43
N GLU A 124 24.07 -26.32 5.65
CA GLU A 124 25.34 -26.16 6.39
C GLU A 124 26.03 -27.52 6.64
N SER A 125 25.26 -28.56 6.96
CA SER A 125 25.78 -29.92 7.18
C SER A 125 26.35 -30.54 5.91
N ILE A 126 25.76 -30.23 4.75
CA ILE A 126 26.20 -30.73 3.43
C ILE A 126 27.46 -29.98 2.97
N ALA A 127 27.49 -28.66 3.17
CA ALA A 127 28.64 -27.83 2.83
C ALA A 127 29.89 -28.18 3.66
N GLY A 128 29.73 -28.44 4.96
CA GLY A 128 30.84 -28.82 5.85
C GLY A 128 31.52 -30.14 5.48
N LEU A 129 30.75 -31.11 4.98
CA LEU A 129 31.28 -32.41 4.52
C LEU A 129 32.09 -32.32 3.22
N HIS A 130 31.78 -31.37 2.35
CA HIS A 130 32.55 -31.13 1.11
C HIS A 130 33.87 -30.39 1.38
N ALA A 131 33.92 -29.55 2.42
CA ALA A 131 35.11 -28.76 2.76
C ALA A 131 36.19 -29.55 3.54
N ALA A 132 35.88 -30.78 3.96
CA ALA A 132 36.84 -31.63 4.69
C ALA A 132 37.92 -32.17 3.73
N PRO A 133 39.22 -31.95 4.01
CA PRO A 133 40.33 -32.30 3.12
C PRO A 133 40.50 -33.81 2.90
N GLU A 134 39.88 -34.65 3.74
CA GLU A 134 39.99 -36.12 3.71
C GLU A 134 38.88 -36.80 2.91
N ASN A 135 37.92 -36.05 2.35
CA ASN A 135 36.75 -36.62 1.69
C ASN A 135 37.00 -36.79 0.18
N PRO A 136 37.13 -38.02 -0.36
CA PRO A 136 37.55 -38.29 -1.76
C PRO A 136 36.44 -38.04 -2.79
N ILE A 137 35.39 -37.30 -2.43
CA ILE A 137 34.24 -37.02 -3.30
C ILE A 137 34.61 -35.89 -4.27
N ASP A 138 35.41 -36.22 -5.28
CA ASP A 138 35.54 -35.39 -6.47
C ASP A 138 34.33 -35.61 -7.37
N GLY A 139 33.62 -34.53 -7.71
CA GLY A 139 32.34 -34.66 -8.37
C GLY A 139 31.76 -33.36 -8.86
N GLU A 140 31.70 -33.20 -10.19
CA GLU A 140 30.98 -32.12 -10.83
C GLU A 140 29.47 -32.14 -10.49
N GLY A 141 28.90 -33.31 -10.22
CA GLY A 141 27.49 -33.46 -9.80
C GLY A 141 27.20 -32.84 -8.43
N VAL A 142 28.11 -33.02 -7.47
CA VAL A 142 28.02 -32.44 -6.12
C VAL A 142 28.18 -30.92 -6.17
N ARG A 143 29.18 -30.43 -6.91
CA ARG A 143 29.41 -28.99 -7.10
C ARG A 143 28.20 -28.32 -7.76
N ARG A 144 27.65 -28.93 -8.81
CA ARG A 144 26.44 -28.43 -9.49
C ARG A 144 25.24 -28.37 -8.55
N TYR A 145 25.02 -29.41 -7.75
CA TYR A 145 23.93 -29.44 -6.77
C TYR A 145 24.07 -28.33 -5.72
N LEU A 146 25.26 -28.15 -5.14
CA LEU A 146 25.52 -27.09 -4.16
C LEU A 146 25.34 -25.69 -4.78
N ARG A 147 25.78 -25.48 -6.03
CA ARG A 147 25.55 -24.21 -6.78
C ARG A 147 24.06 -23.97 -7.02
N GLU A 148 23.33 -24.95 -7.56
CA GLU A 148 21.89 -24.87 -7.82
C GLU A 148 21.10 -24.59 -6.54
N ARG A 149 21.52 -25.19 -5.43
CA ARG A 149 20.87 -25.00 -4.13
C ARG A 149 21.23 -23.67 -3.46
N ALA A 150 22.48 -23.22 -3.56
CA ALA A 150 22.88 -21.89 -3.12
C ALA A 150 22.13 -20.81 -3.90
N ARG A 151 22.00 -20.98 -5.22
CA ARG A 151 21.20 -20.10 -6.09
C ARG A 151 19.73 -20.10 -5.70
N ARG A 152 19.12 -21.27 -5.50
CA ARG A 152 17.74 -21.36 -4.95
C ARG A 152 17.61 -20.65 -3.60
N HIS A 153 18.58 -20.79 -2.70
CA HIS A 153 18.57 -20.06 -1.43
C HIS A 153 18.80 -18.55 -1.56
N LEU A 154 19.49 -18.08 -2.61
CA LEU A 154 19.62 -16.66 -2.94
C LEU A 154 18.31 -16.12 -3.56
N ASP A 155 17.68 -16.90 -4.45
CA ASP A 155 16.44 -16.55 -5.14
C ASP A 155 15.21 -16.60 -4.19
N GLU A 156 15.12 -17.61 -3.32
CA GLU A 156 14.00 -17.80 -2.39
C GLU A 156 14.11 -16.94 -1.13
N ALA A 157 15.28 -16.37 -0.85
CA ALA A 157 15.54 -15.70 0.40
C ALA A 157 16.44 -14.47 0.23
N CYS A 158 15.81 -13.30 0.32
CA CYS A 158 16.38 -12.10 0.95
C CYS A 158 16.78 -12.34 2.42
N ARG A 159 17.51 -13.43 2.75
CA ARG A 159 18.00 -13.75 4.10
C ARG A 159 19.52 -13.61 4.16
N ALA A 160 19.92 -12.34 4.11
CA ALA A 160 21.24 -11.79 4.43
C ALA A 160 22.01 -12.50 5.55
N GLU A 161 21.28 -12.93 6.60
CA GLU A 161 21.85 -13.55 7.79
C GLU A 161 22.42 -14.96 7.54
N ARG A 162 21.95 -15.67 6.51
CA ARG A 162 22.52 -16.98 6.10
C ARG A 162 23.73 -16.83 5.20
N VAL A 163 23.73 -15.84 4.30
CA VAL A 163 24.90 -15.48 3.48
C VAL A 163 26.04 -14.96 4.35
N GLY A 164 25.74 -14.11 5.35
CA GLY A 164 26.72 -13.66 6.34
C GLY A 164 27.27 -14.80 7.20
N ARG A 165 26.42 -15.76 7.59
CA ARG A 165 26.86 -16.99 8.29
C ARG A 165 27.72 -17.89 7.41
N LEU A 166 27.45 -17.99 6.11
CA LEU A 166 28.29 -18.73 5.15
C LEU A 166 29.73 -18.20 5.10
N PHE A 167 29.91 -16.87 4.99
CA PHE A 167 31.25 -16.27 5.01
C PHE A 167 31.93 -16.38 6.38
N ALA A 168 31.16 -16.30 7.47
CA ALA A 168 31.69 -16.48 8.82
C ALA A 168 32.12 -17.94 9.09
N ILE A 169 31.36 -18.93 8.62
CA ILE A 169 31.67 -20.37 8.72
C ILE A 169 32.96 -20.71 7.95
N TRP A 170 33.19 -20.06 6.80
CA TRP A 170 34.40 -20.25 6.01
C TRP A 170 35.61 -19.43 6.51
N ASN A 171 35.45 -18.62 7.57
CA ASN A 171 36.50 -17.80 8.18
C ASN A 171 37.38 -17.06 7.15
N THR A 172 36.78 -16.61 6.06
CA THR A 172 37.50 -15.99 4.95
C THR A 172 36.85 -14.66 4.57
N ASP A 173 37.70 -13.67 4.37
CA ASP A 173 37.38 -12.47 3.60
C ASP A 173 36.78 -12.88 2.25
N SER A 174 35.57 -12.41 1.94
CA SER A 174 34.88 -12.70 0.67
C SER A 174 35.78 -12.40 -0.55
N GLY A 175 36.70 -11.43 -0.43
CA GLY A 175 37.84 -11.13 -1.31
C GLY A 175 38.72 -12.33 -1.61
N LYS A 176 39.23 -12.93 -0.53
CA LYS A 176 40.18 -14.05 -0.56
C LYS A 176 39.49 -15.37 -0.92
N PHE A 177 38.28 -15.62 -0.43
CA PHE A 177 37.50 -16.81 -0.77
C PHE A 177 37.21 -16.85 -2.27
N ALA A 178 36.71 -15.75 -2.83
CA ALA A 178 36.46 -15.67 -4.27
C ALA A 178 37.73 -15.86 -5.08
N LYS A 179 38.84 -15.24 -4.69
CA LYS A 179 40.12 -15.36 -5.40
C LYS A 179 40.68 -16.80 -5.31
N ALA A 180 40.49 -17.49 -4.19
CA ALA A 180 40.89 -18.87 -3.99
C ALA A 180 40.00 -19.86 -4.75
N GLU A 181 38.68 -19.65 -4.76
CA GLU A 181 37.75 -20.48 -5.54
C GLU A 181 37.87 -20.23 -7.04
N LEU A 182 37.99 -18.98 -7.49
CA LEU A 182 38.26 -18.65 -8.89
C LEU A 182 39.57 -19.30 -9.38
N ALA A 183 40.59 -19.40 -8.54
CA ALA A 183 41.84 -20.06 -8.89
C ALA A 183 41.68 -21.58 -9.12
N ARG A 184 40.67 -22.22 -8.50
CA ARG A 184 40.42 -23.68 -8.55
C ARG A 184 39.68 -24.17 -9.80
N PHE A 185 39.12 -23.27 -10.61
CA PHE A 185 38.40 -23.65 -11.83
C PHE A 185 39.30 -23.54 -13.05
N ASP A 186 39.70 -24.62 -13.70
CA ASP A 186 40.48 -24.53 -14.95
C ASP A 186 39.65 -24.03 -16.15
N ASP A 187 38.32 -24.18 -16.07
CA ASP A 187 37.37 -23.67 -17.05
C ASP A 187 37.13 -22.16 -16.87
N HIS A 188 37.47 -21.38 -17.89
CA HIS A 188 37.24 -19.94 -17.95
C HIS A 188 35.76 -19.55 -17.83
N ALA A 189 34.83 -20.37 -18.35
CA ALA A 189 33.40 -20.09 -18.25
C ALA A 189 32.90 -20.27 -16.81
N ALA A 190 33.33 -21.33 -16.13
CA ALA A 190 33.04 -21.54 -14.72
C ALA A 190 33.65 -20.44 -13.82
N ARG A 191 34.87 -19.98 -14.12
CA ARG A 191 35.47 -18.81 -13.45
C ARG A 191 34.62 -17.56 -13.61
N GLY A 192 34.15 -17.27 -14.84
CA GLY A 192 33.27 -16.12 -15.11
C GLY A 192 32.01 -16.16 -14.27
N ALA A 193 31.27 -17.27 -14.31
CA ALA A 193 30.01 -17.42 -13.57
C ALA A 193 30.18 -17.34 -12.04
N VAL A 194 31.26 -17.91 -11.49
CA VAL A 194 31.55 -17.80 -10.05
C VAL A 194 31.94 -16.37 -9.67
N GLY A 195 32.69 -15.68 -10.53
CA GLY A 195 33.03 -14.27 -10.33
C GLY A 195 31.79 -13.39 -10.26
N GLU A 196 30.88 -13.54 -11.22
CA GLU A 196 29.59 -12.83 -11.26
C GLU A 196 28.77 -13.08 -9.99
N ALA A 197 28.63 -14.34 -9.57
CA ALA A 197 27.88 -14.69 -8.36
C ALA A 197 28.50 -14.11 -7.08
N VAL A 198 29.84 -14.11 -6.96
CA VAL A 198 30.54 -13.48 -5.83
C VAL A 198 30.30 -11.97 -5.83
N ASP A 199 30.41 -11.32 -6.98
CA ASP A 199 30.26 -9.87 -7.08
C ASP A 199 28.82 -9.45 -6.76
N GLU A 200 27.83 -10.23 -7.18
CA GLU A 200 26.42 -10.05 -6.79
C GLU A 200 26.21 -10.21 -5.27
N ILE A 201 26.83 -11.21 -4.65
CA ILE A 201 26.77 -11.41 -3.21
C ILE A 201 27.41 -10.23 -2.46
N ARG A 202 28.58 -9.74 -2.90
CA ARG A 202 29.23 -8.57 -2.30
C ARG A 202 28.41 -7.31 -2.47
N ALA A 203 27.85 -7.09 -3.66
CA ALA A 203 26.96 -5.97 -3.92
C ALA A 203 25.73 -6.01 -3.01
N THR A 204 25.17 -7.19 -2.77
CA THR A 204 24.04 -7.38 -1.85
C THR A 204 24.43 -7.13 -0.39
N ALA A 205 25.58 -7.63 0.06
CA ALA A 205 26.10 -7.35 1.41
C ALA A 205 26.33 -5.84 1.63
N ALA A 206 26.95 -5.16 0.66
CA ALA A 206 27.17 -3.72 0.73
C ALA A 206 25.85 -2.93 0.80
N ARG A 207 24.83 -3.36 0.03
CA ARG A 207 23.48 -2.79 0.06
C ARG A 207 22.80 -2.97 1.43
N LEU A 208 22.93 -4.15 2.04
CA LEU A 208 22.38 -4.45 3.37
C LEU A 208 23.05 -3.62 4.48
N ASP A 209 24.36 -3.42 4.41
CA ASP A 209 25.05 -2.52 5.32
C ASP A 209 24.60 -1.07 5.12
N GLY A 210 24.29 -0.67 3.88
CA GLY A 210 23.61 0.58 3.58
C GLY A 210 22.27 0.70 4.30
N PHE A 211 21.42 -0.33 4.22
CA PHE A 211 20.13 -0.36 4.92
C PHE A 211 20.27 -0.22 6.44
N ARG A 212 21.21 -0.96 7.05
CA ARG A 212 21.48 -0.85 8.51
C ARG A 212 21.95 0.54 8.90
N ARG A 213 22.83 1.16 8.11
CA ARG A 213 23.26 2.55 8.32
C ARG A 213 22.06 3.51 8.24
N LEU A 214 21.19 3.35 7.24
CA LEU A 214 19.99 4.18 7.11
C LEU A 214 19.05 4.04 8.31
N ALA A 215 18.82 2.82 8.79
CA ALA A 215 18.01 2.56 9.99
C ALA A 215 18.59 3.24 11.23
N GLY A 216 19.91 3.13 11.46
CA GLY A 216 20.57 3.80 12.57
C GLY A 216 20.48 5.33 12.49
N ARG A 217 20.51 5.92 11.28
CA ARG A 217 20.33 7.36 11.07
C ARG A 217 18.91 7.82 11.41
N LEU A 218 17.89 7.06 11.01
CA LEU A 218 16.49 7.33 11.38
C LEU A 218 16.26 7.24 12.88
N GLU A 219 16.85 6.25 13.55
CA GLU A 219 16.82 6.12 15.01
C GLU A 219 17.50 7.31 15.71
N ALA A 220 18.63 7.78 15.19
CA ALA A 220 19.31 8.98 15.70
C ALA A 220 18.44 10.25 15.56
N LEU A 221 17.60 10.32 14.54
CA LEU A 221 16.57 11.36 14.36
C LEU A 221 15.32 11.15 15.23
N ARG A 222 15.24 10.04 15.99
CA ARG A 222 14.09 9.61 16.80
C ARG A 222 12.81 9.39 15.99
N LEU A 223 12.95 8.92 14.76
CA LEU A 223 11.82 8.50 13.93
C LEU A 223 11.62 7.00 14.11
N SER A 224 10.54 6.60 14.79
CA SER A 224 10.23 5.18 15.03
C SER A 224 9.74 4.51 13.74
N ALA A 225 10.28 3.32 13.48
CA ALA A 225 9.86 2.44 12.40
C ALA A 225 8.75 1.44 12.83
N ASP A 226 8.30 1.50 14.08
CA ASP A 226 7.35 0.53 14.67
C ASP A 226 5.92 0.77 14.18
N THR A 227 5.62 2.00 13.75
CA THR A 227 4.34 2.32 13.12
C THR A 227 4.44 2.06 11.63
N ILE A 228 3.61 1.14 11.12
CA ILE A 228 3.50 0.82 9.67
C ILE A 228 3.27 2.08 8.84
N ASP A 229 2.49 3.02 9.37
CA ASP A 229 2.20 4.29 8.70
C ASP A 229 3.26 5.37 8.88
N GLY A 230 4.30 5.10 9.67
CA GLY A 230 5.33 6.06 10.04
C GLY A 230 6.31 6.36 8.89
N PRO A 231 6.90 7.57 8.88
CA PRO A 231 7.84 7.97 7.84
C PRO A 231 9.12 7.13 7.83
N ALA A 232 9.63 6.70 8.99
CA ALA A 232 10.80 5.82 9.05
C ALA A 232 10.50 4.45 8.45
N HIS A 233 9.32 3.89 8.74
CA HIS A 233 8.88 2.63 8.11
C HIS A 233 8.79 2.78 6.58
N ALA A 234 8.14 3.85 6.09
CA ALA A 234 8.02 4.10 4.65
C ALA A 234 9.39 4.24 3.95
N ILE A 235 10.34 4.95 4.56
CA ILE A 235 11.71 5.10 4.02
C ILE A 235 12.47 3.78 4.01
N LEU A 236 12.41 3.01 5.10
CA LEU A 236 13.06 1.71 5.17
C LEU A 236 12.45 0.73 4.16
N THR A 237 11.12 0.71 4.04
CA THR A 237 10.42 -0.11 3.03
C THR A 237 10.84 0.28 1.62
N LEU A 238 10.92 1.59 1.31
CA LEU A 238 11.39 2.08 0.01
C LEU A 238 12.84 1.67 -0.28
N HIS A 239 13.74 1.83 0.70
CA HIS A 239 15.14 1.43 0.55
C HIS A 239 15.28 -0.08 0.40
N ALA A 240 14.58 -0.89 1.20
CA ALA A 240 14.57 -2.34 1.08
C ALA A 240 14.06 -2.81 -0.28
N ALA A 241 12.98 -2.21 -0.78
CA ALA A 241 12.47 -2.46 -2.13
C ALA A 241 13.50 -2.09 -3.21
N GLY A 242 14.26 -1.00 -3.00
CA GLY A 242 15.40 -0.63 -3.85
C GLY A 242 16.50 -1.69 -3.88
N ILE A 243 16.85 -2.26 -2.72
CA ILE A 243 17.83 -3.36 -2.65
C ILE A 243 17.32 -4.59 -3.41
N GLN A 244 16.08 -5.00 -3.13
CA GLN A 244 15.45 -6.17 -3.74
C GLN A 244 15.37 -6.05 -5.27
N ALA A 245 14.97 -4.88 -5.77
CA ALA A 245 14.84 -4.62 -7.21
C ALA A 245 16.15 -4.23 -7.90
N GLY A 246 17.26 -4.05 -7.16
CA GLY A 246 18.49 -3.49 -7.72
C GLY A 246 18.37 -2.04 -8.20
N SER A 247 17.41 -1.28 -7.67
CA SER A 247 17.15 0.10 -8.07
C SER A 247 18.00 1.08 -7.25
N THR A 248 19.05 1.61 -7.88
CA THR A 248 19.92 2.65 -7.30
C THR A 248 19.14 3.92 -6.95
N ASP A 249 18.18 4.31 -7.78
CA ASP A 249 17.40 5.53 -7.62
C ASP A 249 16.56 5.53 -6.33
N ARG A 250 15.98 4.38 -5.96
CA ARG A 250 15.22 4.25 -4.69
C ARG A 250 16.12 4.33 -3.47
N ILE A 251 17.26 3.65 -3.55
CA ILE A 251 18.27 3.66 -2.49
C ILE A 251 18.75 5.10 -2.28
N GLU A 252 19.13 5.78 -3.37
CA GLU A 252 19.60 7.15 -3.35
C GLU A 252 18.54 8.12 -2.81
N PHE A 253 17.28 8.01 -3.26
CA PHE A 253 16.22 8.87 -2.76
C PHE A 253 15.94 8.68 -1.26
N ALA A 254 15.93 7.43 -0.77
CA ALA A 254 15.79 7.14 0.65
C ALA A 254 16.95 7.76 1.46
N ASP A 255 18.18 7.66 0.95
CA ASP A 255 19.35 8.29 1.56
C ASP A 255 19.28 9.82 1.53
N GLN A 256 18.84 10.42 0.42
CA GLN A 256 18.66 11.87 0.27
C GLN A 256 17.60 12.41 1.23
N TYR A 257 16.49 11.70 1.40
CA TYR A 257 15.42 12.06 2.35
C TYR A 257 15.95 12.17 3.78
N VAL A 258 16.66 11.13 4.26
CA VAL A 258 17.24 11.14 5.61
C VAL A 258 18.32 12.23 5.73
N SER A 259 19.14 12.42 4.70
CA SER A 259 20.16 13.48 4.67
C SER A 259 19.55 14.90 4.74
N ALA A 260 18.38 15.11 4.13
CA ALA A 260 17.66 16.37 4.22
C ALA A 260 17.16 16.65 5.64
N LEU A 261 16.61 15.64 6.33
CA LEU A 261 16.17 15.75 7.72
C LEU A 261 17.34 15.95 8.70
N GLU A 262 18.48 15.29 8.49
CA GLU A 262 19.70 15.54 9.26
C GLU A 262 20.22 16.97 9.06
N SER A 263 20.15 17.48 7.84
CA SER A 263 20.56 18.86 7.53
C SER A 263 19.65 19.88 8.20
N LEU A 264 18.35 19.62 8.21
CA LEU A 264 17.39 20.41 8.98
C LEU A 264 17.71 20.37 10.48
N ALA A 265 17.94 19.19 11.07
CA ALA A 265 18.27 19.06 12.48
C ALA A 265 19.53 19.87 12.85
N ARG A 266 20.57 19.83 12.01
CA ARG A 266 21.81 20.60 12.18
C ARG A 266 21.57 22.11 12.12
N ALA A 267 20.62 22.59 11.31
CA ALA A 267 20.32 24.02 11.17
C ALA A 267 19.80 24.66 12.47
N TYR A 268 19.24 23.87 13.40
CA TYR A 268 18.80 24.36 14.72
C TYR A 268 19.94 24.46 15.76
N GLY A 269 21.17 24.07 15.41
CA GLY A 269 22.34 24.20 16.27
C GLY A 269 22.48 23.10 17.33
N SER A 270 23.56 23.17 18.11
CA SER A 270 23.96 22.16 19.11
C SER A 270 23.52 22.47 20.54
N THR A 271 22.86 23.59 20.79
CA THR A 271 22.32 23.92 22.11
C THR A 271 21.20 22.94 22.49
N VAL A 272 20.95 22.75 23.79
CA VAL A 272 19.89 21.83 24.26
C VAL A 272 18.53 22.24 23.70
N GLU A 273 18.23 23.53 23.69
CA GLU A 273 17.02 24.12 23.13
C GLU A 273 16.94 23.92 21.61
N GLY A 274 18.05 24.15 20.91
CA GLY A 274 18.19 23.97 19.46
C GLY A 274 17.95 22.53 19.05
N VAL A 275 18.60 21.57 19.71
CA VAL A 275 18.42 20.13 19.48
C VAL A 275 16.97 19.71 19.73
N ARG A 276 16.32 20.22 20.79
CA ARG A 276 14.90 19.95 21.06
C ARG A 276 13.97 20.53 19.99
N ALA A 277 14.24 21.75 19.53
CA ALA A 277 13.46 22.40 18.47
C ALA A 277 13.64 21.66 17.13
N GLY A 278 14.88 21.35 16.75
CA GLY A 278 15.19 20.59 15.54
C GLY A 278 14.54 19.21 15.54
N ARG A 279 14.55 18.49 16.66
CA ARG A 279 13.85 17.20 16.79
C ARG A 279 12.33 17.33 16.57
N ARG A 280 11.69 18.34 17.16
CA ARG A 280 10.25 18.58 16.96
C ARG A 280 9.95 18.89 15.50
N GLU A 281 10.77 19.73 14.88
CA GLU A 281 10.58 20.11 13.48
C GLU A 281 10.80 18.92 12.54
N VAL A 282 11.84 18.10 12.75
CA VAL A 282 12.07 16.87 11.98
C VAL A 282 10.87 15.92 12.10
N GLY A 283 10.40 15.66 13.32
CA GLY A 283 9.22 14.81 13.54
C GLY A 283 7.97 15.36 12.85
N HIS A 284 7.75 16.68 12.93
CA HIS A 284 6.63 17.35 12.28
C HIS A 284 6.69 17.20 10.75
N ARG A 285 7.84 17.48 10.13
CA ARG A 285 7.99 17.37 8.67
C ARG A 285 7.94 15.94 8.17
N ALA A 286 8.53 15.00 8.90
CA ALA A 286 8.45 13.59 8.56
C ALA A 286 6.99 13.10 8.60
N SER A 287 6.23 13.52 9.61
CA SER A 287 4.80 13.21 9.71
C SER A 287 3.98 13.87 8.59
N TRP A 288 4.17 15.17 8.34
CA TRP A 288 3.40 15.93 7.35
C TRP A 288 3.72 15.55 5.91
N SER A 289 4.92 15.03 5.66
CA SER A 289 5.33 14.57 4.32
C SER A 289 5.02 13.11 4.04
N SER A 290 4.40 12.35 4.96
CA SER A 290 4.27 10.90 4.81
C SER A 290 3.47 10.47 3.57
N GLY A 291 2.37 11.16 3.25
CA GLY A 291 1.59 10.91 2.02
C GLY A 291 2.41 11.22 0.76
N ALA A 292 3.05 12.40 0.74
CA ALA A 292 3.91 12.81 -0.37
C ALA A 292 5.09 11.84 -0.57
N LEU A 293 5.66 11.32 0.52
CA LEU A 293 6.71 10.31 0.47
C LEU A 293 6.22 9.01 -0.17
N ARG A 294 5.03 8.51 0.20
CA ARG A 294 4.44 7.31 -0.40
C ARG A 294 4.16 7.52 -1.89
N PHE A 295 3.67 8.69 -2.27
CA PHE A 295 3.50 9.04 -3.68
C PHE A 295 4.83 9.04 -4.43
N GLN A 296 5.87 9.71 -3.91
CA GLN A 296 7.20 9.70 -4.49
C GLN A 296 7.78 8.28 -4.61
N ALA A 297 7.61 7.44 -3.58
CA ALA A 297 7.99 6.04 -3.60
C ALA A 297 7.31 5.29 -4.77
N GLY A 298 6.01 5.51 -4.98
CA GLY A 298 5.24 4.93 -6.08
C GLY A 298 5.72 5.37 -7.47
N LEU A 299 6.42 6.50 -7.61
CA LEU A 299 6.98 6.96 -8.89
C LEU A 299 8.24 6.19 -9.32
N PHE A 300 8.94 5.51 -8.40
CA PHE A 300 10.10 4.67 -8.71
C PHE A 300 9.74 3.24 -9.11
N GLU A 301 8.51 2.82 -8.83
CA GLU A 301 8.01 1.53 -9.24
C GLU A 301 7.59 1.57 -10.71
N GLY A 302 7.82 0.48 -11.42
CA GLY A 302 7.12 0.18 -12.68
C GLY A 302 5.59 0.08 -12.51
N GLY A 303 5.01 0.71 -11.48
CA GLY A 303 3.66 1.26 -11.52
C GLY A 303 3.61 2.26 -12.66
N ALA A 304 3.45 1.71 -13.86
CA ALA A 304 3.41 2.45 -15.11
C ALA A 304 2.39 3.59 -15.00
N GLU A 305 1.31 3.38 -14.25
CA GLU A 305 0.17 4.29 -14.23
C GLU A 305 0.43 5.69 -13.63
N PRO A 306 0.86 5.91 -12.35
CA PRO A 306 1.14 7.27 -11.86
C PRO A 306 2.18 8.01 -12.69
N SER A 307 3.26 7.32 -13.07
CA SER A 307 4.32 7.90 -13.89
C SER A 307 3.82 8.24 -15.30
N MET A 308 3.07 7.35 -15.95
CA MET A 308 2.45 7.60 -17.27
C MET A 308 1.44 8.75 -17.20
N ILE A 309 0.66 8.86 -16.12
CA ILE A 309 -0.28 9.96 -15.95
C ILE A 309 0.50 11.27 -15.83
N LEU A 310 1.53 11.35 -14.98
CA LEU A 310 2.34 12.58 -14.85
C LEU A 310 3.05 12.93 -16.17
N ASP A 311 3.61 11.94 -16.87
CA ASP A 311 4.29 12.15 -18.14
C ASP A 311 3.30 12.62 -19.23
N ARG A 312 2.08 12.05 -19.29
CA ARG A 312 0.99 12.49 -20.18
C ARG A 312 0.56 13.93 -19.88
N LEU A 313 0.62 14.35 -18.62
CA LEU A 313 0.27 15.69 -18.16
C LEU A 313 1.43 16.68 -18.20
N ALA A 314 2.60 16.27 -18.73
CA ALA A 314 3.83 17.06 -18.76
C ALA A 314 4.30 17.58 -17.38
N VAL A 315 4.01 16.84 -16.30
CA VAL A 315 4.45 17.17 -14.94
C VAL A 315 5.80 16.51 -14.68
N SER A 316 6.85 17.32 -14.48
CA SER A 316 8.22 16.81 -14.27
C SER A 316 8.36 16.10 -12.92
N ARG A 317 8.49 14.76 -12.97
CA ARG A 317 8.79 13.91 -11.80
C ARG A 317 10.09 14.31 -11.11
N ALA A 318 11.13 14.62 -11.89
CA ALA A 318 12.41 15.08 -11.37
C ALA A 318 12.27 16.40 -10.59
N ALA A 319 11.48 17.36 -11.11
CA ALA A 319 11.25 18.63 -10.42
C ALA A 319 10.46 18.45 -9.12
N LEU A 320 9.43 17.60 -9.11
CA LEU A 320 8.69 17.25 -7.89
C LEU A 320 9.60 16.63 -6.84
N ARG A 321 10.46 15.67 -7.25
CA ARG A 321 11.40 14.98 -6.37
C ARG A 321 12.44 15.94 -5.77
N THR A 322 13.11 16.74 -6.61
CA THR A 322 14.11 17.70 -6.15
C THR A 322 13.49 18.75 -5.23
N GLY A 323 12.34 19.32 -5.64
CA GLY A 323 11.61 20.29 -4.81
C GLY A 323 11.21 19.70 -3.45
N PHE A 324 10.74 18.46 -3.42
CA PHE A 324 10.39 17.75 -2.19
C PHE A 324 11.58 17.55 -1.24
N ILE A 325 12.74 17.11 -1.76
CA ILE A 325 13.95 16.93 -0.95
C ILE A 325 14.48 18.28 -0.43
N ASP A 326 14.54 19.30 -1.28
CA ASP A 326 14.96 20.65 -0.89
C ASP A 326 14.08 21.21 0.23
N ALA A 327 12.76 21.02 0.11
CA ALA A 327 11.76 21.43 1.09
C ALA A 327 11.99 20.84 2.47
N LEU A 328 12.35 19.56 2.54
CA LEU A 328 12.59 18.86 3.81
C LEU A 328 13.76 19.49 4.57
N SER A 329 14.80 19.92 3.87
CA SER A 329 15.99 20.55 4.46
C SER A 329 15.84 22.05 4.74
N ALA A 330 14.82 22.71 4.17
CA ALA A 330 14.68 24.16 4.21
C ALA A 330 14.48 24.69 5.65
N PRO A 331 15.25 25.67 6.15
CA PRO A 331 15.08 26.17 7.52
C PRO A 331 13.70 26.80 7.79
N ARG A 332 13.06 27.34 6.76
CA ARG A 332 11.75 27.99 6.86
C ARG A 332 10.61 27.01 6.53
N SER A 333 9.57 27.02 7.36
CA SER A 333 8.41 26.12 7.24
C SER A 333 7.45 26.49 6.11
N ASP A 334 7.45 27.73 5.65
CA ASP A 334 6.66 28.21 4.51
C ASP A 334 7.05 27.50 3.21
N ARG A 335 8.36 27.41 2.94
CA ARG A 335 8.90 26.68 1.79
C ARG A 335 8.59 25.19 1.87
N PHE A 336 8.70 24.59 3.07
CA PHE A 336 8.32 23.21 3.29
C PHE A 336 6.86 22.95 2.89
N ALA A 337 5.92 23.75 3.41
CA ALA A 337 4.50 23.61 3.11
C ALA A 337 4.20 23.79 1.61
N LEU A 338 4.87 24.74 0.95
CA LEU A 338 4.69 25.02 -0.47
C LEU A 338 5.17 23.86 -1.34
N ASP A 339 6.42 23.43 -1.19
CA ASP A 339 7.05 22.43 -2.07
C ASP A 339 6.54 21.01 -1.81
N VAL A 340 6.27 20.64 -0.55
CA VAL A 340 5.55 19.37 -0.24
C VAL A 340 4.12 19.43 -0.76
N GLY A 341 3.48 20.60 -0.69
CA GLY A 341 2.16 20.86 -1.28
C GLY A 341 2.10 20.52 -2.76
N LYS A 342 3.15 20.82 -3.55
CA LYS A 342 3.23 20.47 -4.98
C LYS A 342 3.11 18.96 -5.21
N THR A 343 3.79 18.17 -4.38
CA THR A 343 3.76 16.71 -4.46
C THR A 343 2.36 16.17 -4.13
N HIS A 344 1.70 16.71 -3.12
CA HIS A 344 0.33 16.34 -2.79
C HIS A 344 -0.69 16.75 -3.87
N ILE A 345 -0.51 17.91 -4.49
CA ILE A 345 -1.37 18.32 -5.62
C ILE A 345 -1.22 17.32 -6.77
N ALA A 346 0.00 16.92 -7.09
CA ALA A 346 0.28 15.92 -8.12
C ALA A 346 -0.34 14.55 -7.79
N GLU A 347 -0.21 14.11 -6.53
CA GLU A 347 -0.86 12.88 -6.02
C GLU A 347 -2.38 12.92 -6.22
N MET A 348 -3.04 13.99 -5.74
CA MET A 348 -4.48 14.15 -5.90
C MET A 348 -4.93 14.21 -7.36
N LEU A 349 -4.12 14.82 -8.23
CA LEU A 349 -4.39 14.88 -9.67
C LEU A 349 -4.31 13.50 -10.31
N VAL A 350 -3.28 12.72 -9.98
CA VAL A 350 -3.15 11.33 -10.45
C VAL A 350 -4.37 10.52 -10.03
N ASP A 351 -4.80 10.62 -8.77
CA ASP A 351 -5.99 9.90 -8.30
C ASP A 351 -7.28 10.35 -8.99
N ALA A 352 -7.44 11.66 -9.22
CA ALA A 352 -8.59 12.20 -9.94
C ALA A 352 -8.65 11.67 -11.38
N VAL A 353 -7.53 11.69 -12.10
CA VAL A 353 -7.44 11.21 -13.49
C VAL A 353 -7.59 9.68 -13.57
N ARG A 354 -7.00 8.93 -12.63
CA ARG A 354 -7.21 7.48 -12.51
C ARG A 354 -8.68 7.14 -12.35
N SER A 355 -9.41 7.92 -11.53
CA SER A 355 -10.83 7.69 -11.33
C SER A 355 -11.65 7.97 -12.60
N TRP A 356 -11.17 8.82 -13.52
CA TRP A 356 -11.86 9.18 -14.76
C TRP A 356 -10.94 8.98 -15.99
N PRO A 357 -10.77 7.74 -16.45
CA PRO A 357 -9.84 7.43 -17.55
C PRO A 357 -10.13 8.20 -18.84
N GLU A 358 -11.40 8.49 -19.13
CA GLU A 358 -11.88 9.23 -20.30
C GLU A 358 -11.85 10.76 -20.13
N ALA A 359 -11.24 11.27 -19.05
CA ALA A 359 -11.14 12.71 -18.80
C ALA A 359 -10.43 13.46 -19.95
N ASP A 360 -9.53 12.81 -20.68
CA ASP A 360 -8.84 13.39 -21.83
C ASP A 360 -9.77 13.60 -23.05
N GLN A 361 -10.92 12.91 -23.10
CA GLN A 361 -11.93 13.08 -24.14
C GLN A 361 -12.93 14.22 -23.81
N SER A 362 -12.94 14.69 -22.56
CA SER A 362 -13.81 15.78 -22.12
C SER A 362 -13.06 17.12 -22.17
N PRO A 363 -13.44 18.04 -23.08
CA PRO A 363 -12.80 19.36 -23.16
C PRO A 363 -12.83 20.12 -21.83
N ILE A 364 -13.85 19.87 -21.00
CA ILE A 364 -14.01 20.50 -19.70
C ILE A 364 -13.05 19.89 -18.67
N ALA A 365 -12.91 18.56 -18.66
CA ALA A 365 -11.96 17.91 -17.76
C ALA A 365 -10.52 18.28 -18.12
N VAL A 366 -10.17 18.37 -19.41
CA VAL A 366 -8.86 18.89 -19.87
C VAL A 366 -8.60 20.29 -19.33
N ARG A 367 -9.57 21.22 -19.43
CA ARG A 367 -9.44 22.59 -18.88
C ARG A 367 -9.20 22.60 -17.37
N LEU A 368 -9.89 21.73 -16.62
CA LEU A 368 -9.75 21.61 -15.17
C LEU A 368 -8.40 21.01 -14.79
N ILE A 369 -7.98 19.94 -15.48
CA ILE A 369 -6.67 19.31 -15.33
C ILE A 369 -5.56 20.33 -15.59
N ASP A 370 -5.65 21.10 -16.68
CA ASP A 370 -4.70 22.18 -16.97
C ASP A 370 -4.67 23.24 -15.86
N GLY A 371 -5.83 23.52 -15.24
CA GLY A 371 -5.93 24.37 -14.06
C GLY A 371 -5.10 23.84 -12.88
N VAL A 372 -5.17 22.54 -12.61
CA VAL A 372 -4.37 21.88 -11.56
C VAL A 372 -2.88 21.87 -11.95
N VAL A 373 -2.54 21.49 -13.19
CA VAL A 373 -1.16 21.45 -13.68
C VAL A 373 -0.49 22.82 -13.57
N ARG A 374 -1.19 23.92 -13.90
CA ARG A 374 -0.67 25.28 -13.73
C ARG A 374 -0.47 25.70 -12.27
N ALA A 375 -1.17 25.09 -11.32
CA ALA A 375 -1.02 25.36 -9.90
C ALA A 375 0.16 24.61 -9.25
N ILE A 376 0.63 23.50 -9.86
CA ILE A 376 1.74 22.69 -9.33
C ILE A 376 3.05 23.50 -9.21
N PRO A 377 3.54 24.24 -10.22
CA PRO A 377 4.80 24.97 -10.12
C PRO A 377 4.85 26.00 -8.99
N THR A 378 3.73 26.66 -8.71
CA THR A 378 3.60 27.68 -7.66
C THR A 378 3.24 27.10 -6.29
N GLY A 379 2.77 25.85 -6.24
CA GLY A 379 2.23 25.25 -5.02
C GLY A 379 0.91 25.89 -4.57
N ASP A 380 0.13 26.45 -5.51
CA ASP A 380 -1.17 27.09 -5.24
C ASP A 380 -2.25 26.03 -4.93
N LYS A 381 -2.18 25.52 -3.70
CA LYS A 381 -3.07 24.49 -3.19
C LYS A 381 -4.55 24.91 -3.19
N PRO A 382 -4.93 26.15 -2.79
CA PRO A 382 -6.31 26.62 -2.89
C PRO A 382 -6.91 26.45 -4.28
N ARG A 383 -6.20 26.91 -5.32
CA ARG A 383 -6.67 26.80 -6.71
C ARG A 383 -6.74 25.35 -7.19
N ALA A 384 -5.70 24.56 -6.89
CA ALA A 384 -5.67 23.14 -7.24
C ALA A 384 -6.87 22.38 -6.65
N ILE A 385 -7.20 22.62 -5.37
CA ILE A 385 -8.35 21.98 -4.70
C ILE A 385 -9.66 22.33 -5.41
N CYS A 386 -9.89 23.59 -5.77
CA CYS A 386 -11.11 23.99 -6.48
C CYS A 386 -11.27 23.20 -7.80
N CYS A 387 -10.21 23.10 -8.60
CA CYS A 387 -10.23 22.33 -9.84
C CYS A 387 -10.40 20.82 -9.59
N LEU A 388 -9.74 20.25 -8.58
CA LEU A 388 -9.84 18.82 -8.25
C LEU A 388 -11.23 18.42 -7.77
N ASP A 389 -11.86 19.24 -6.94
CA ASP A 389 -13.24 19.03 -6.50
C ASP A 389 -14.21 19.17 -7.68
N ALA A 390 -13.96 20.13 -8.59
CA ALA A 390 -14.73 20.26 -9.81
C ALA A 390 -14.60 19.03 -10.72
N ILE A 391 -13.40 18.45 -10.88
CA ILE A 391 -13.19 17.22 -11.65
C ILE A 391 -14.06 16.09 -11.10
N ARG A 392 -14.08 15.91 -9.76
CA ARG A 392 -14.87 14.87 -9.10
C ARG A 392 -16.37 15.05 -9.32
N ALA A 393 -16.87 16.28 -9.19
CA ALA A 393 -18.28 16.59 -9.42
C ALA A 393 -18.70 16.41 -10.90
N CYS A 394 -17.89 16.94 -11.84
CA CYS A 394 -18.11 16.77 -13.28
C CYS A 394 -18.12 15.29 -13.70
N ARG A 395 -17.24 14.46 -13.11
CA ARG A 395 -17.20 13.02 -13.36
C ARG A 395 -18.51 12.33 -13.01
N ALA A 396 -19.15 12.69 -11.89
CA ALA A 396 -20.39 12.07 -11.46
C ALA A 396 -21.51 12.25 -12.51
N LEU A 397 -21.61 13.45 -13.08
CA LEU A 397 -22.52 13.74 -14.19
C LEU A 397 -22.11 13.06 -15.50
N TRP A 398 -20.80 12.96 -15.78
CA TRP A 398 -20.29 12.30 -16.97
C TRP A 398 -20.63 10.80 -16.99
N VAL A 399 -20.36 10.10 -15.89
CA VAL A 399 -20.63 8.66 -15.75
C VAL A 399 -22.12 8.36 -15.89
N ALA A 400 -22.97 9.29 -15.46
CA ALA A 400 -24.41 9.15 -15.55
C ALA A 400 -25.02 9.48 -16.92
N LYS A 401 -24.23 9.93 -17.91
CA LYS A 401 -24.74 10.15 -19.27
C LYS A 401 -25.13 8.81 -19.91
N SER A 402 -26.41 8.45 -19.83
CA SER A 402 -27.04 7.49 -20.73
C SER A 402 -27.60 8.24 -21.96
N GLU A 403 -26.94 8.08 -23.12
CA GLU A 403 -27.33 8.30 -24.54
C GLU A 403 -28.18 9.52 -24.99
N THR A 404 -28.72 10.34 -24.10
CA THR A 404 -29.66 11.44 -24.43
C THR A 404 -29.24 12.74 -23.75
N SER A 405 -27.92 13.02 -23.69
CA SER A 405 -27.43 14.18 -22.94
C SER A 405 -28.05 15.48 -23.46
N SER A 406 -28.91 16.05 -22.62
CA SER A 406 -29.51 17.36 -22.79
C SER A 406 -28.44 18.45 -22.79
N GLY A 407 -28.71 19.58 -23.46
CA GLY A 407 -27.81 20.75 -23.41
C GLY A 407 -27.54 21.24 -21.98
N SER A 408 -28.48 21.04 -21.07
CA SER A 408 -28.43 21.53 -19.69
C SER A 408 -27.34 20.86 -18.83
N GLU A 409 -27.10 19.55 -18.97
CA GLU A 409 -26.00 18.90 -18.23
C GLU A 409 -24.64 19.51 -18.58
N ARG A 410 -24.47 19.81 -19.87
CA ARG A 410 -23.26 20.44 -20.38
C ARG A 410 -23.10 21.85 -19.81
N GLU A 411 -24.16 22.66 -19.82
CA GLU A 411 -24.14 24.01 -19.22
C GLU A 411 -23.77 23.96 -17.73
N LEU A 412 -24.32 23.01 -16.98
CA LEU A 412 -24.03 22.84 -15.55
C LEU A 412 -22.56 22.47 -15.29
N ILE A 413 -21.99 21.57 -16.10
CA ILE A 413 -20.57 21.18 -16.04
C ILE A 413 -19.67 22.35 -16.45
N GLU A 414 -19.99 23.06 -17.54
CA GLU A 414 -19.23 24.23 -18.01
C GLU A 414 -19.21 25.34 -16.95
N ARG A 415 -20.36 25.61 -16.33
CA ARG A 415 -20.50 26.60 -15.27
C ARG A 415 -19.62 26.29 -14.06
N LEU A 416 -19.64 25.04 -13.57
CA LEU A 416 -18.82 24.63 -12.44
C LEU A 416 -17.33 24.75 -12.77
N ALA A 417 -16.93 24.31 -13.96
CA ALA A 417 -15.54 24.39 -14.38
C ALA A 417 -15.04 25.82 -14.46
N ASP A 418 -15.85 26.73 -15.04
CA ASP A 418 -15.53 28.15 -15.09
C ASP A 418 -15.39 28.74 -13.67
N ARG A 419 -16.29 28.40 -12.75
CA ARG A 419 -16.19 28.85 -11.35
C ARG A 419 -14.93 28.32 -10.65
N ALA A 420 -14.59 27.05 -10.85
CA ALA A 420 -13.40 26.44 -10.26
C ALA A 420 -12.11 27.10 -10.74
N ILE A 421 -12.02 27.41 -12.04
CA ILE A 421 -10.81 27.99 -12.66
C ILE A 421 -10.53 29.42 -12.17
N HIS A 422 -11.59 30.18 -11.87
CA HIS A 422 -11.50 31.60 -11.49
C HIS A 422 -11.58 31.86 -9.98
N ALA A 423 -12.00 30.88 -9.17
CA ALA A 423 -12.05 31.03 -7.72
C ALA A 423 -10.65 31.24 -7.14
N ALA A 424 -10.49 32.26 -6.28
CA ALA A 424 -9.22 32.52 -5.61
C ALA A 424 -9.00 31.58 -4.41
N SER A 425 -10.08 30.98 -3.88
CA SER A 425 -10.02 30.06 -2.77
C SER A 425 -11.18 29.06 -2.74
N PRO A 426 -11.03 27.91 -2.02
CA PRO A 426 -12.12 26.98 -1.78
C PRO A 426 -13.35 27.62 -1.14
N ARG A 427 -13.18 28.66 -0.31
CA ARG A 427 -14.30 29.36 0.33
C ARG A 427 -15.20 30.08 -0.68
N GLU A 428 -14.63 30.61 -1.75
CA GLU A 428 -15.38 31.23 -2.85
C GLU A 428 -15.99 30.17 -3.78
N PHE A 429 -15.33 29.03 -3.93
CA PHE A 429 -15.77 27.95 -4.81
C PHE A 429 -16.90 27.09 -4.23
N HIS A 430 -16.80 26.71 -2.95
CA HIS A 430 -17.71 25.74 -2.33
C HIS A 430 -19.21 26.12 -2.37
N PRO A 431 -19.63 27.39 -2.25
CA PRO A 431 -21.03 27.75 -2.48
C PRO A 431 -21.53 27.34 -3.88
N SER A 432 -20.70 27.52 -4.90
CA SER A 432 -21.00 27.10 -6.28
C SER A 432 -21.00 25.58 -6.42
N LEU A 433 -20.02 24.88 -5.84
CA LEU A 433 -19.97 23.41 -5.81
C LEU A 433 -21.20 22.82 -5.13
N SER A 434 -21.59 23.38 -3.98
CA SER A 434 -22.77 22.92 -3.22
C SER A 434 -24.04 23.02 -4.07
N ALA A 435 -24.26 24.16 -4.74
CA ALA A 435 -25.39 24.30 -5.66
C ALA A 435 -25.29 23.31 -6.83
N HIS A 436 -24.11 23.17 -7.43
CA HIS A 436 -23.86 22.22 -8.50
C HIS A 436 -24.18 20.78 -8.09
N ASP A 437 -23.71 20.31 -6.93
CA ASP A 437 -23.95 18.95 -6.44
C ASP A 437 -25.44 18.69 -6.22
N ARG A 438 -26.21 19.69 -5.79
CA ARG A 438 -27.67 19.55 -5.65
C ARG A 438 -28.35 19.43 -7.02
N PHE A 439 -28.00 20.28 -7.98
CA PHE A 439 -28.52 20.14 -9.34
C PHE A 439 -28.08 18.82 -9.96
N ALA A 440 -26.81 18.44 -9.81
CA ALA A 440 -26.30 17.16 -10.29
C ALA A 440 -27.09 16.00 -9.68
N SER A 441 -27.39 16.04 -8.38
CA SER A 441 -28.23 15.03 -7.71
C SER A 441 -29.64 14.97 -8.32
N LEU A 442 -30.29 16.11 -8.57
CA LEU A 442 -31.59 16.14 -9.26
C LEU A 442 -31.47 15.52 -10.66
N PHE A 443 -30.36 15.77 -11.36
CA PHE A 443 -30.14 15.21 -12.67
C PHE A 443 -29.89 13.69 -12.62
N LEU A 444 -29.12 13.19 -11.67
CA LEU A 444 -28.95 11.75 -11.46
C LEU A 444 -30.27 11.08 -11.10
N LEU A 445 -31.12 11.80 -10.36
CA LEU A 445 -32.50 11.45 -10.09
C LEU A 445 -33.43 11.87 -11.23
N GLY A 446 -32.97 11.87 -12.49
CA GLY A 446 -33.74 12.09 -13.72
C GLY A 446 -34.74 13.27 -13.73
N LEU A 447 -34.59 14.27 -12.87
CA LEU A 447 -35.27 15.56 -12.99
C LEU A 447 -34.41 16.45 -13.87
N ARG A 448 -35.03 17.00 -14.91
CA ARG A 448 -34.39 17.87 -15.89
C ARG A 448 -35.19 19.17 -16.04
N PRO A 449 -34.58 20.23 -16.59
CA PRO A 449 -35.35 21.36 -17.10
C PRO A 449 -36.50 20.86 -18.00
N GLY A 450 -37.70 21.41 -17.77
CA GLY A 450 -38.97 21.02 -18.36
C GLY A 450 -39.74 19.95 -17.58
N SER A 451 -39.11 19.26 -16.63
CA SER A 451 -39.78 18.23 -15.81
C SER A 451 -40.66 18.85 -14.73
N ALA A 452 -41.74 18.16 -14.36
CA ALA A 452 -42.60 18.58 -13.26
C ALA A 452 -41.80 18.73 -11.95
N GLY A 453 -41.84 19.94 -11.38
CA GLY A 453 -41.16 20.29 -10.12
C GLY A 453 -39.69 20.67 -10.24
N PHE A 454 -39.07 20.61 -11.42
CA PHE A 454 -37.70 21.09 -11.58
C PHE A 454 -37.60 22.60 -11.27
N PRO A 455 -36.61 23.05 -10.47
CA PRO A 455 -36.55 24.43 -9.99
C PRO A 455 -35.87 25.34 -11.03
N GLU A 456 -36.62 25.66 -12.08
CA GLU A 456 -36.14 26.37 -13.28
C GLU A 456 -35.51 27.73 -12.98
N ARG A 457 -36.12 28.55 -12.11
CA ARG A 457 -35.58 29.88 -11.83
C ARG A 457 -34.28 29.79 -11.05
N LEU A 458 -34.19 28.86 -10.09
CA LEU A 458 -32.94 28.64 -9.35
C LEU A 458 -31.84 28.10 -10.26
N TYR A 459 -32.19 27.18 -11.17
CA TYR A 459 -31.26 26.63 -12.14
C TYR A 459 -30.76 27.71 -13.09
N ALA A 460 -31.67 28.46 -13.72
CA ALA A 460 -31.33 29.58 -14.60
C ALA A 460 -30.46 30.62 -13.88
N LYS A 461 -30.81 31.01 -12.65
CA LYS A 461 -30.00 31.91 -11.82
C LYS A 461 -28.58 31.37 -11.61
N HIS A 462 -28.45 30.08 -11.30
CA HIS A 462 -27.15 29.42 -11.09
C HIS A 462 -26.28 29.37 -12.36
N ILE A 463 -26.89 28.97 -13.48
CA ILE A 463 -26.22 28.82 -14.79
C ILE A 463 -25.83 30.18 -15.36
N ASN A 464 -26.77 31.13 -15.46
CA ASN A 464 -26.52 32.47 -16.01
C ASN A 464 -25.56 33.28 -15.15
N GLY A 465 -25.51 32.97 -13.85
CA GLY A 465 -24.67 33.69 -12.92
C GLY A 465 -25.22 35.02 -12.45
N ASP A 466 -26.54 35.14 -12.44
CA ASP A 466 -27.31 36.28 -11.95
C ASP A 466 -27.26 36.41 -10.40
N GLY A 467 -26.10 36.14 -9.81
CA GLY A 467 -25.84 36.10 -8.37
C GLY A 467 -25.74 34.69 -7.79
N GLU A 468 -25.16 34.60 -6.58
CA GLU A 468 -25.11 33.35 -5.84
C GLU A 468 -26.50 32.98 -5.29
N LEU A 469 -26.73 31.67 -5.15
CA LEU A 469 -27.90 31.18 -4.44
C LEU A 469 -27.73 31.46 -2.94
N SER A 470 -28.76 32.04 -2.32
CA SER A 470 -28.77 32.25 -0.88
C SER A 470 -28.72 30.91 -0.14
N ASP A 471 -28.35 30.93 1.15
CA ASP A 471 -28.37 29.72 1.97
C ASP A 471 -29.76 29.07 2.01
N ALA A 472 -30.82 29.88 2.04
CA ALA A 472 -32.21 29.39 1.99
C ALA A 472 -32.52 28.68 0.66
N GLN A 473 -32.07 29.23 -0.47
CA GLN A 473 -32.23 28.61 -1.80
C GLN A 473 -31.45 27.30 -1.91
N ARG A 474 -30.20 27.25 -1.39
CA ARG A 474 -29.40 26.02 -1.35
C ARG A 474 -30.03 24.94 -0.47
N LEU A 475 -30.57 25.33 0.69
CA LEU A 475 -31.29 24.42 1.59
C LEU A 475 -32.58 23.89 0.95
N ALA A 476 -33.33 24.72 0.23
CA ALA A 476 -34.51 24.30 -0.51
C ALA A 476 -34.16 23.25 -1.59
N LEU A 477 -33.11 23.50 -2.38
CA LEU A 477 -32.60 22.52 -3.37
C LEU A 477 -32.17 21.20 -2.72
N GLU A 478 -31.50 21.25 -1.56
CA GLU A 478 -31.13 20.04 -0.82
C GLU A 478 -32.36 19.25 -0.38
N ARG A 479 -33.37 19.91 0.21
CA ARG A 479 -34.60 19.25 0.64
C ARG A 479 -35.35 18.67 -0.54
N MET A 480 -35.40 19.39 -1.66
CA MET A 480 -35.99 18.90 -2.90
C MET A 480 -35.28 17.63 -3.39
N ALA A 481 -33.94 17.61 -3.46
CA ALA A 481 -33.20 16.43 -3.87
C ALA A 481 -33.52 15.19 -2.98
N ARG A 482 -33.62 15.39 -1.66
CA ARG A 482 -34.01 14.32 -0.71
C ARG A 482 -35.43 13.82 -0.93
N VAL A 483 -36.38 14.72 -1.17
CA VAL A 483 -37.77 14.38 -1.50
C VAL A 483 -37.82 13.48 -2.73
N VAL A 484 -37.12 13.88 -3.81
CA VAL A 484 -37.11 13.16 -5.08
C VAL A 484 -36.42 11.80 -4.94
N GLU A 485 -35.31 11.75 -4.22
CA GLU A 485 -34.61 10.50 -3.92
C GLU A 485 -35.54 9.51 -3.22
N ARG A 486 -36.31 9.99 -2.23
CA ARG A 486 -37.26 9.17 -1.48
C ARG A 486 -38.39 8.63 -2.34
N LEU A 487 -38.99 9.47 -3.19
CA LEU A 487 -40.00 9.03 -4.16
C LEU A 487 -39.44 7.95 -5.09
N GLY A 488 -38.19 8.10 -5.55
CA GLY A 488 -37.49 7.09 -6.36
C GLY A 488 -37.28 5.77 -5.62
N ARG A 489 -36.92 5.81 -4.33
CA ARG A 489 -36.76 4.61 -3.49
C ARG A 489 -38.06 3.84 -3.28
N TRP A 490 -39.20 4.53 -3.27
CA TRP A 490 -40.52 3.90 -3.20
C TRP A 490 -41.01 3.35 -4.54
N GLY A 491 -40.23 3.50 -5.62
CA GLY A 491 -40.59 3.02 -6.94
C GLY A 491 -41.76 3.77 -7.58
N ILE A 492 -42.11 4.96 -7.09
CA ILE A 492 -43.18 5.77 -7.68
C ILE A 492 -42.65 6.36 -9.00
N PRO A 493 -43.30 6.07 -10.15
CA PRO A 493 -42.96 6.71 -11.41
C PRO A 493 -43.14 8.23 -11.29
N ARG A 494 -42.21 9.02 -11.84
CA ARG A 494 -42.29 10.49 -11.69
C ARG A 494 -43.39 11.11 -12.53
N ASP A 495 -43.73 10.45 -13.63
CA ASP A 495 -44.83 10.75 -14.52
C ASP A 495 -46.20 10.33 -13.95
N ASP A 496 -46.22 9.66 -12.79
CA ASP A 496 -47.46 9.47 -12.03
C ASP A 496 -48.09 10.83 -11.72
N ALA A 497 -49.41 10.92 -11.94
CA ALA A 497 -50.14 12.18 -11.84
C ALA A 497 -50.06 12.78 -10.43
N GLY A 498 -50.09 11.95 -9.38
CA GLY A 498 -49.98 12.35 -7.99
C GLY A 498 -48.57 12.82 -7.64
N ALA A 499 -47.55 12.06 -8.05
CA ALA A 499 -46.15 12.44 -7.85
C ALA A 499 -45.79 13.74 -8.59
N SER A 500 -46.21 13.87 -9.85
CA SER A 500 -46.02 15.09 -10.65
C SER A 500 -46.75 16.30 -10.07
N ALA A 501 -47.96 16.11 -9.54
CA ALA A 501 -48.72 17.18 -8.88
C ALA A 501 -48.07 17.62 -7.57
N PHE A 502 -47.64 16.67 -6.74
CA PHE A 502 -46.88 16.93 -5.52
C PHE A 502 -45.59 17.70 -5.82
N LEU A 503 -44.76 17.21 -6.76
CA LEU A 503 -43.54 17.92 -7.16
C LEU A 503 -43.83 19.32 -7.73
N ARG A 504 -44.94 19.51 -8.44
CA ARG A 504 -45.39 20.84 -8.90
C ARG A 504 -45.81 21.78 -7.78
N SER A 505 -46.29 21.28 -6.63
CA SER A 505 -46.55 22.12 -5.45
C SER A 505 -45.27 22.59 -4.77
N LEU A 506 -44.17 21.84 -4.92
CA LEU A 506 -42.87 22.14 -4.32
C LEU A 506 -42.02 23.07 -5.19
N ARG A 507 -42.60 24.11 -5.81
CA ARG A 507 -41.83 25.05 -6.65
C ARG A 507 -40.72 25.70 -5.82
N ALA A 508 -39.49 25.21 -5.95
CA ALA A 508 -38.35 25.74 -5.20
C ALA A 508 -37.95 27.16 -5.63
N ASP A 509 -38.55 27.65 -6.71
CA ASP A 509 -38.33 28.99 -7.26
C ASP A 509 -38.67 30.10 -6.25
N ASP A 510 -39.63 29.85 -5.38
CA ASP A 510 -39.93 30.68 -4.22
C ASP A 510 -39.32 29.96 -3.01
N ALA A 511 -38.30 30.58 -2.39
CA ALA A 511 -37.44 29.97 -1.39
C ALA A 511 -38.14 29.74 -0.03
N ASP A 512 -39.29 29.07 -0.03
CA ASP A 512 -40.02 28.73 1.17
C ASP A 512 -39.44 27.43 1.76
N ALA A 513 -38.43 27.61 2.62
CA ALA A 513 -37.84 26.50 3.34
C ALA A 513 -38.89 25.76 4.18
N ASP A 514 -39.94 26.43 4.68
CA ASP A 514 -40.96 25.82 5.52
C ASP A 514 -41.85 24.88 4.70
N LEU A 515 -42.21 25.25 3.47
CA LEU A 515 -42.91 24.36 2.54
C LEU A 515 -42.15 23.03 2.32
N PHE A 516 -40.83 23.09 2.12
CA PHE A 516 -40.02 21.86 1.97
C PHE A 516 -39.88 21.06 3.26
N ARG A 517 -39.95 21.71 4.43
CA ARG A 517 -39.95 21.03 5.72
C ARG A 517 -41.26 20.26 5.91
N ASP A 518 -42.37 20.90 5.61
CA ASP A 518 -43.71 20.33 5.72
C ASP A 518 -43.90 19.18 4.73
N ALA A 519 -43.40 19.34 3.51
CA ALA A 519 -43.36 18.26 2.52
C ALA A 519 -42.53 17.06 2.97
N ALA A 520 -41.37 17.28 3.60
CA ALA A 520 -40.56 16.19 4.14
C ALA A 520 -41.27 15.46 5.29
N ALA A 521 -41.88 16.20 6.22
CA ALA A 521 -42.66 15.65 7.32
C ALA A 521 -43.89 14.86 6.82
N PHE A 522 -44.55 15.35 5.78
CA PHE A 522 -45.63 14.62 5.12
C PHE A 522 -45.14 13.30 4.52
N LEU A 523 -44.01 13.28 3.84
CA LEU A 523 -43.44 12.04 3.31
C LEU A 523 -43.06 11.07 4.43
N ASP A 524 -42.59 11.53 5.59
CA ASP A 524 -42.37 10.68 6.78
C ASP A 524 -43.68 10.05 7.28
N GLN A 525 -44.74 10.85 7.37
CA GLN A 525 -46.07 10.38 7.77
C GLN A 525 -46.62 9.36 6.77
N VAL A 526 -46.50 9.64 5.49
CA VAL A 526 -46.96 8.78 4.40
C VAL A 526 -46.15 7.48 4.36
N GLU A 527 -44.84 7.51 4.57
CA GLU A 527 -44.03 6.27 4.65
C GLU A 527 -44.46 5.38 5.79
N THR A 528 -44.67 5.98 6.96
CA THR A 528 -45.09 5.26 8.17
C THR A 528 -46.46 4.63 7.95
N SER A 529 -47.38 5.38 7.33
CA SER A 529 -48.73 4.92 7.01
C SER A 529 -48.73 3.85 5.92
N HIS A 530 -47.89 3.99 4.89
CA HIS A 530 -47.77 3.03 3.80
C HIS A 530 -47.15 1.71 4.27
N ARG A 531 -46.12 1.75 5.12
CA ARG A 531 -45.54 0.54 5.73
C ARG A 531 -46.59 -0.22 6.55
N ALA A 532 -47.35 0.50 7.37
CA ALA A 532 -48.46 -0.09 8.13
C ALA A 532 -49.59 -0.64 7.23
N ALA A 533 -49.90 0.02 6.11
CA ALA A 533 -50.93 -0.42 5.17
C ALA A 533 -50.51 -1.64 4.33
N VAL A 534 -49.23 -1.71 3.92
CA VAL A 534 -48.64 -2.88 3.24
C VAL A 534 -48.66 -4.10 4.18
N GLU A 535 -48.35 -3.90 5.46
CA GLU A 535 -48.48 -4.93 6.50
C GLU A 535 -49.94 -5.35 6.75
N ALA A 536 -50.91 -4.45 6.51
CA ALA A 536 -52.34 -4.69 6.67
C ALA A 536 -53.08 -5.15 5.39
N HIS A 537 -52.38 -5.26 4.25
CA HIS A 537 -52.95 -5.54 2.92
C HIS A 537 -54.06 -4.57 2.46
N ASP A 538 -54.01 -3.32 2.91
CA ASP A 538 -55.00 -2.30 2.54
C ASP A 538 -54.49 -1.44 1.38
N GLY A 539 -55.22 -1.43 0.27
CA GLY A 539 -54.77 -0.98 -1.06
C GLY A 539 -54.83 0.53 -1.28
N ASN A 540 -54.56 1.35 -0.28
CA ASN A 540 -54.53 2.80 -0.47
C ASN A 540 -53.25 3.20 -1.21
N THR A 541 -53.38 3.66 -2.46
CA THR A 541 -52.22 3.88 -3.31
C THR A 541 -51.47 5.14 -2.90
N LEU A 542 -50.15 5.02 -2.75
CA LEU A 542 -49.23 6.08 -2.34
C LEU A 542 -49.39 7.36 -3.20
N ALA A 543 -49.73 7.20 -4.48
CA ALA A 543 -50.01 8.27 -5.44
C ALA A 543 -51.24 9.12 -5.07
N GLU A 544 -52.31 8.53 -4.54
CA GLU A 544 -53.53 9.26 -4.14
C GLU A 544 -53.27 10.18 -2.93
N ALA A 545 -52.45 9.72 -1.97
CA ALA A 545 -52.03 10.54 -0.85
C ALA A 545 -51.23 11.77 -1.32
N LEU A 546 -50.29 11.57 -2.25
CA LEU A 546 -49.52 12.65 -2.88
C LEU A 546 -50.42 13.64 -3.65
N GLY A 547 -51.42 13.15 -4.37
CA GLY A 547 -52.42 13.97 -5.04
C GLY A 547 -53.28 14.80 -4.06
N THR A 548 -53.64 14.23 -2.92
CA THR A 548 -54.39 14.91 -1.86
C THR A 548 -53.58 16.04 -1.23
N TRP A 549 -52.28 15.84 -1.02
CA TRP A 549 -51.40 16.91 -0.56
C TRP A 549 -51.41 18.11 -1.49
N HIS A 550 -51.29 17.88 -2.80
CA HIS A 550 -51.32 18.93 -3.81
C HIS A 550 -52.64 19.72 -3.77
N ALA A 551 -53.78 19.05 -3.60
CA ALA A 551 -55.07 19.73 -3.51
C ALA A 551 -55.15 20.69 -2.30
N ASN A 552 -54.47 20.35 -1.20
CA ASN A 552 -54.41 21.18 0.01
C ASN A 552 -53.32 22.26 -0.03
N HIS A 553 -52.35 22.13 -0.94
CA HIS A 553 -51.23 23.05 -1.12
C HIS A 553 -51.09 23.42 -2.62
N PRO A 554 -52.08 24.11 -3.21
CA PRO A 554 -51.98 24.58 -4.58
C PRO A 554 -50.83 25.60 -4.70
N PRO A 555 -50.18 25.66 -5.89
CA PRO A 555 -49.01 26.50 -6.14
C PRO A 555 -49.29 28.01 -6.07
#